data_AF-A0A1G0X507-F1
#
_entry.id   AF-A0A1G0X507-F1
#
_cell.length_a   1.000
_cell.length_b   1.000
_cell.length_c   1.000
_cell.angle_alpha   90.00
_cell.angle_beta   90.00
_cell.angle_gamma   90.00
#
_symmetry.space_group_name_H-M   'P 1'
#
loop_
_entity.id
_entity.type
_entity.pdbx_description
1 polymer ?
#
loop_
_entity_poly.entity_id
_entity_poly.type
_entity_poly.pdbx_seq_one_letter_code
_entity_poly.pdbx_strand_id
1 'polypeptide(L)'
;MKAKIFAAEKINMIAIIDYGIEKNHPFIGLLSELKIDVKINHSESEILRADKVILPNTTNISSVVKKLHLLNLFAMLRLCNKPMLGISVGMHLMSAYSKEGDLACLGIFRGTTEGFVDKKTVLQFRLKAKFLW
;
A
#
# COMPACT_ATOMS: atom_id res chain seq x y z
N MET A 1 -11.87 36.38 -0.43
CA MET A 1 -11.89 35.10 -1.19
C MET A 1 -12.24 33.98 -0.21
N LYS A 2 -13.42 33.35 -0.32
CA LYS A 2 -13.77 32.19 0.50
C LYS A 2 -13.02 30.99 -0.06
N ALA A 3 -12.18 30.35 0.76
CA ALA A 3 -11.61 29.05 0.44
C ALA A 3 -12.78 28.09 0.15
N LYS A 4 -12.81 27.49 -1.04
CA LYS A 4 -13.68 26.36 -1.33
C LYS A 4 -13.24 25.22 -0.42
N ILE A 5 -13.91 25.09 0.73
CA ILE A 5 -13.88 23.85 1.49
C ILE A 5 -14.57 22.84 0.57
N PHE A 6 -13.80 21.93 -0.03
CA PHE A 6 -14.34 20.80 -0.76
C PHE A 6 -15.34 20.11 0.18
N ALA A 7 -16.61 20.03 -0.22
CA ALA A 7 -17.54 19.15 0.45
C ALA A 7 -16.92 17.75 0.38
N ALA A 8 -16.63 17.15 1.54
CA ALA A 8 -16.12 15.79 1.58
C ALA A 8 -17.20 14.90 0.97
N GLU A 9 -16.92 14.32 -0.21
CA GLU A 9 -17.80 13.30 -0.79
C GLU A 9 -18.02 12.21 0.25
N LYS A 10 -19.27 11.76 0.35
CA LYS A 10 -19.65 10.71 1.29
C LYS A 10 -18.97 9.40 0.88
N ILE A 11 -17.95 9.00 1.62
CA ILE A 11 -17.23 7.74 1.43
C ILE A 11 -18.05 6.65 2.11
N ASN A 12 -18.53 5.68 1.34
CA ASN A 12 -19.26 4.53 1.88
C ASN A 12 -18.32 3.33 2.06
N MET A 13 -17.44 3.05 1.08
CA MET A 13 -16.57 1.88 1.11
C MET A 13 -15.11 2.19 0.73
N ILE A 14 -14.17 1.69 1.53
CA ILE A 14 -12.74 1.69 1.24
C ILE A 14 -12.27 0.24 1.05
N ALA A 15 -11.63 -0.06 -0.07
CA ALA A 15 -10.98 -1.34 -0.31
C ALA A 15 -9.50 -1.27 0.10
N ILE A 16 -9.09 -2.15 1.02
CA ILE A 16 -7.68 -2.42 1.31
C ILE A 16 -7.27 -3.62 0.46
N ILE A 17 -6.27 -3.44 -0.40
CA ILE A 17 -5.81 -4.52 -1.29
C ILE A 17 -5.05 -5.57 -0.48
N ASP A 18 -5.53 -6.81 -0.52
CA ASP A 18 -4.87 -7.96 0.11
C ASP A 18 -3.89 -8.63 -0.86
N TYR A 19 -2.65 -8.17 -0.84
CA TYR A 19 -1.51 -8.89 -1.42
C TYR A 19 -0.66 -9.57 -0.35
N GLY A 20 -1.27 -10.08 0.73
CA GLY A 20 -0.58 -10.73 1.84
C GLY A 20 -0.33 -9.81 3.03
N ILE A 21 -1.36 -9.07 3.41
CA ILE A 21 -1.31 -8.35 4.68
C ILE A 21 -1.58 -9.29 5.86
N GLU A 22 -0.99 -8.98 7.00
CA GLU A 22 -1.34 -9.68 8.24
C GLU A 22 -2.74 -9.27 8.70
N LYS A 23 -3.54 -10.25 9.16
CA LYS A 23 -4.93 -10.02 9.59
C LYS A 23 -5.06 -9.03 10.75
N ASN A 24 -4.03 -8.91 11.58
CA ASN A 24 -3.99 -8.01 12.76
C ASN A 24 -3.34 -6.66 12.45
N HIS A 25 -3.33 -6.23 11.18
CA HIS A 25 -2.66 -4.99 10.81
C HIS A 25 -3.28 -3.79 11.56
N PRO A 26 -2.50 -3.02 12.36
CA PRO A 26 -3.01 -1.97 13.26
C PRO A 26 -3.90 -0.94 12.59
N PHE A 27 -3.62 -0.67 11.31
CA PHE A 27 -4.38 0.24 10.47
C PHE A 27 -5.86 -0.16 10.27
N ILE A 28 -6.16 -1.46 10.27
CA ILE A 28 -7.54 -1.96 10.13
C ILE A 28 -8.37 -1.52 11.35
N GLY A 29 -7.78 -1.60 12.55
CA GLY A 29 -8.39 -1.14 13.79
C GLY A 29 -8.65 0.37 13.77
N LEU A 30 -7.67 1.17 13.36
CA LEU A 30 -7.83 2.62 13.26
C LEU A 30 -8.96 3.04 12.32
N LEU A 31 -9.10 2.35 11.18
CA LEU A 31 -10.15 2.67 10.21
C LEU A 31 -11.55 2.29 10.70
N SER A 32 -11.67 1.32 11.60
CA SER A 32 -12.98 0.91 12.17
C SER A 32 -13.65 2.04 12.97
N GLU A 33 -12.87 2.99 13.49
CA GLU A 33 -13.37 4.15 14.20
C GLU A 33 -14.02 5.19 13.27
N LEU A 34 -13.73 5.15 11.97
CA LEU A 34 -14.15 6.17 11.01
C LEU A 34 -15.59 6.03 10.50
N LYS A 35 -16.38 5.07 10.98
CA LYS A 35 -17.76 4.78 10.50
C LYS A 35 -17.86 4.61 8.97
N ILE A 36 -16.78 4.13 8.34
CA ILE A 36 -16.70 3.81 6.91
C ILE A 36 -16.62 2.29 6.76
N ASP A 37 -17.27 1.71 5.75
CA ASP A 37 -17.13 0.27 5.44
C ASP A 37 -15.75 0.01 4.86
N VAL A 38 -14.94 -0.79 5.55
CA VAL A 38 -13.55 -1.06 5.16
C VAL A 38 -13.42 -2.55 4.92
N LYS A 39 -13.08 -2.90 3.67
CA LYS A 39 -12.96 -4.30 3.26
C LYS A 39 -11.57 -4.62 2.78
N ILE A 40 -11.01 -5.68 3.37
CA ILE A 40 -9.79 -6.30 2.91
C ILE A 40 -10.17 -7.34 1.89
N ASN A 41 -9.74 -7.18 0.64
CA ASN A 41 -10.00 -8.17 -0.38
C ASN A 41 -8.94 -8.17 -1.49
N HIS A 42 -8.96 -9.23 -2.29
CA HIS A 42 -8.22 -9.35 -3.54
C HIS A 42 -9.16 -9.65 -4.74
N SER A 43 -10.46 -9.39 -4.60
CA SER A 43 -11.44 -9.57 -5.67
C SER A 43 -11.52 -8.29 -6.48
N GLU A 44 -11.17 -8.37 -7.76
CA GLU A 44 -11.28 -7.25 -8.69
C GLU A 44 -12.65 -6.58 -8.65
N SER A 45 -13.72 -7.37 -8.67
CA SER A 45 -15.10 -6.85 -8.63
C SER A 45 -15.42 -6.05 -7.37
N GLU A 46 -14.91 -6.45 -6.21
CA GLU A 46 -15.14 -5.73 -4.95
C GLU A 46 -14.30 -4.45 -4.89
N ILE A 47 -13.05 -4.50 -5.38
CA ILE A 47 -12.17 -3.31 -5.50
C ILE A 47 -12.81 -2.28 -6.44
N LEU A 48 -13.39 -2.73 -7.56
CA LEU A 48 -14.10 -1.89 -8.52
C LEU A 48 -15.44 -1.34 -8.00
N ARG A 49 -15.95 -1.78 -6.84
CA ARG A 49 -17.09 -1.14 -6.16
C ARG A 49 -16.69 -0.11 -5.08
N ALA A 50 -15.44 -0.11 -4.62
CA ALA A 50 -15.01 0.81 -3.55
C ALA A 50 -14.96 2.27 -3.99
N ASP A 51 -15.21 3.22 -3.09
CA ASP A 51 -15.03 4.64 -3.40
C ASP A 51 -13.54 5.00 -3.45
N LYS A 52 -12.74 4.35 -2.61
CA LYS A 52 -11.29 4.57 -2.48
C LYS A 52 -10.54 3.27 -2.27
N VAL A 53 -9.26 3.28 -2.66
CA VAL A 53 -8.37 2.12 -2.55
C VAL A 53 -7.18 2.45 -1.66
N ILE A 54 -6.82 1.52 -0.78
CA ILE A 54 -5.61 1.60 0.03
C ILE A 54 -4.67 0.46 -0.34
N LEU A 55 -3.42 0.83 -0.60
CA LEU A 55 -2.30 -0.08 -0.77
C LEU A 55 -1.54 -0.11 0.58
N PRO A 56 -1.78 -1.13 1.41
CA PRO A 56 -1.22 -1.21 2.76
C PRO A 56 0.29 -1.45 2.78
N ASN A 57 0.91 -1.24 3.95
CA ASN A 57 2.29 -1.63 4.16
C ASN A 57 2.45 -3.16 4.18
N THR A 58 3.59 -3.65 3.75
CA THR A 58 3.94 -5.08 3.77
C THR A 58 5.47 -5.25 3.73
N THR A 59 5.95 -6.43 3.35
CA THR A 59 7.37 -6.79 3.32
C THR A 59 8.11 -6.15 2.14
N ASN A 60 8.55 -6.94 1.15
CA ASN A 60 9.36 -6.47 0.02
C ASN A 60 8.48 -6.18 -1.21
N ILE A 61 8.73 -5.05 -1.88
CA ILE A 61 8.09 -4.64 -3.13
C ILE A 61 8.08 -5.72 -4.22
N SER A 62 9.16 -6.51 -4.37
CA SER A 62 9.23 -7.59 -5.36
C SER A 62 8.20 -8.70 -5.09
N SER A 63 8.00 -9.06 -3.83
CA SER A 63 6.99 -10.04 -3.42
C SER A 63 5.57 -9.52 -3.69
N VAL A 64 5.34 -8.23 -3.46
CA VAL A 64 4.05 -7.57 -3.71
C VAL A 64 3.69 -7.58 -5.17
N VAL A 65 4.60 -7.12 -6.04
CA VAL A 65 4.36 -7.07 -7.48
C VAL A 65 4.09 -8.47 -8.02
N LYS A 66 4.88 -9.46 -7.61
CA LYS A 66 4.63 -10.87 -7.96
C LYS A 66 3.24 -11.33 -7.53
N LYS A 67 2.82 -11.01 -6.31
CA LYS A 67 1.50 -11.41 -5.79
C LYS A 67 0.35 -10.70 -6.51
N LEU A 68 0.50 -9.42 -6.85
CA LEU A 68 -0.48 -8.69 -7.65
C LEU A 68 -0.64 -9.29 -9.06
N HIS A 69 0.44 -9.77 -9.67
CA HIS A 69 0.37 -10.51 -10.93
C HIS A 69 -0.37 -11.84 -10.77
N LEU A 70 -0.06 -12.62 -9.72
CA LEU A 70 -0.75 -13.89 -9.44
C LEU A 70 -2.25 -13.70 -9.16
N LEU A 71 -2.63 -12.56 -8.58
CA LEU A 71 -4.03 -12.21 -8.30
C LEU A 71 -4.73 -11.53 -9.50
N ASN A 72 -4.06 -11.35 -10.64
CA ASN A 72 -4.52 -10.57 -11.79
C ASN A 72 -4.90 -9.11 -11.46
N LEU A 73 -4.45 -8.58 -10.33
CA LEU A 73 -4.76 -7.21 -9.89
C LEU A 73 -3.79 -6.18 -10.44
N PHE A 74 -2.60 -6.58 -10.89
CA PHE A 74 -1.57 -5.63 -11.32
C PHE A 74 -2.06 -4.75 -12.47
N ALA A 75 -2.55 -5.33 -13.56
CA ALA A 75 -3.01 -4.56 -14.72
C ALA A 75 -4.23 -3.69 -14.38
N MET A 76 -5.20 -4.24 -13.63
CA MET A 76 -6.40 -3.51 -13.21
C MET A 76 -6.03 -2.28 -12.36
N LEU A 77 -5.15 -2.43 -11.36
CA LEU A 77 -4.77 -1.31 -10.49
C LEU A 77 -4.05 -0.18 -11.24
N ARG A 78 -3.35 -0.47 -12.36
CA ARG A 78 -2.73 0.56 -13.21
C ARG A 78 -3.75 1.37 -14.00
N LEU A 79 -4.88 0.77 -14.34
CA LEU A 79 -5.96 1.38 -15.12
C LEU A 79 -7.07 1.96 -14.22
N CYS A 80 -6.99 1.71 -12.91
CA CYS A 80 -7.99 2.13 -11.94
C CYS A 80 -7.91 3.64 -11.70
N ASN A 81 -8.95 4.38 -12.06
CA ASN A 81 -9.05 5.84 -11.86
C ASN A 81 -9.55 6.24 -10.46
N LYS A 82 -9.55 5.31 -9.50
CA LYS A 82 -10.03 5.60 -8.15
C LYS A 82 -8.97 6.31 -7.32
N PRO A 83 -9.36 7.17 -6.37
CA PRO A 83 -8.40 7.71 -5.40
C PRO A 83 -7.69 6.59 -4.65
N MET A 84 -6.35 6.58 -4.73
CA MET A 84 -5.50 5.58 -4.07
C MET A 84 -4.63 6.22 -2.99
N LEU A 85 -4.47 5.51 -1.87
CA LEU A 85 -3.52 5.86 -0.81
C LEU A 85 -2.53 4.71 -0.61
N GLY A 86 -1.25 4.96 -0.82
CA GLY A 86 -0.17 4.02 -0.53
C GLY A 86 0.47 4.30 0.82
N ILE A 87 0.66 3.27 1.64
CA ILE A 87 1.28 3.36 2.96
C ILE A 87 2.64 2.67 2.92
N SER A 88 3.73 3.41 3.15
CA SER A 88 5.12 2.91 3.16
C SER A 88 5.45 2.14 1.87
N VAL A 89 5.56 0.81 1.88
CA VAL A 89 5.79 0.01 0.66
C VAL A 89 4.65 0.17 -0.35
N GLY A 90 3.42 0.39 0.11
CA GLY A 90 2.30 0.73 -0.76
C GLY A 90 2.52 2.03 -1.53
N MET A 91 3.25 3.00 -0.95
CA MET A 91 3.65 4.22 -1.65
C MET A 91 4.72 3.93 -2.70
N HIS A 92 5.69 3.05 -2.40
CA HIS A 92 6.70 2.62 -3.38
C HIS A 92 6.04 1.91 -4.58
N LEU A 93 5.03 1.09 -4.32
CA LEU A 93 4.26 0.39 -5.35
C LEU A 93 3.52 1.33 -6.31
N MET A 94 3.13 2.53 -5.87
CA MET A 94 2.45 3.51 -6.72
C MET A 94 3.39 4.22 -7.71
N SER A 95 4.71 4.16 -7.49
CA SER A 95 5.71 4.76 -8.38
C SER A 95 5.79 4.05 -9.73
N ALA A 96 6.53 4.61 -10.68
CA ALA A 96 6.75 3.96 -11.99
C ALA A 96 7.71 2.77 -11.90
N TYR A 97 8.72 2.86 -11.02
CA TYR A 97 9.78 1.86 -10.93
C TYR A 97 10.43 1.86 -9.54
N SER A 98 10.83 0.69 -9.05
CA SER A 98 11.57 0.55 -7.79
C SER A 98 12.98 0.03 -8.03
N LYS A 99 13.99 0.75 -7.53
CA LYS A 99 15.39 0.30 -7.56
C LYS A 99 15.66 -0.83 -6.57
N GLU A 100 14.94 -0.88 -5.45
CA GLU A 100 15.10 -1.95 -4.45
C GLU A 100 14.80 -3.34 -5.03
N GLY A 101 13.80 -3.40 -5.91
CA GLY A 101 13.39 -4.63 -6.57
C GLY A 101 13.84 -4.78 -8.03
N ASP A 102 14.51 -3.77 -8.60
CA ASP A 102 14.83 -3.67 -10.03
C ASP A 102 13.63 -4.03 -10.93
N LEU A 103 12.50 -3.34 -10.72
CA LEU A 103 11.24 -3.71 -11.35
C LEU A 103 10.29 -2.54 -11.59
N ALA A 104 9.42 -2.72 -12.58
CA ALA A 104 8.31 -1.80 -12.84
C ALA A 104 7.20 -1.96 -11.80
N CYS A 105 6.70 -0.82 -11.32
CA CYS A 105 5.62 -0.73 -10.34
C CYS A 105 4.29 -0.34 -11.05
N LEU A 106 3.28 0.11 -10.31
CA LEU A 106 1.98 0.45 -10.89
C LEU A 106 2.04 1.68 -11.82
N GLY A 107 2.95 2.62 -11.57
CA GLY A 107 3.08 3.83 -12.37
C GLY A 107 1.87 4.76 -12.24
N ILE A 108 1.26 4.82 -11.05
CA ILE A 108 0.20 5.77 -10.72
C ILE A 108 0.73 7.21 -10.76
N PHE A 109 1.97 7.40 -10.33
CA PHE A 109 2.71 8.65 -10.52
C PHE A 109 4.09 8.40 -11.14
N ARG A 110 4.59 9.43 -11.80
CA ARG A 110 5.96 9.45 -12.33
C ARG A 110 6.94 9.57 -11.17
N GLY A 111 7.79 8.57 -11.01
CA GLY A 111 8.82 8.57 -9.98
C GLY A 111 9.50 7.21 -9.87
N THR A 112 10.71 7.24 -9.32
CA THR A 112 11.48 6.04 -9.00
C THR A 112 11.72 6.01 -7.50
N THR A 113 11.43 4.89 -6.86
CA THR A 113 11.69 4.70 -5.42
C THR A 113 12.96 3.91 -5.17
N GLU A 114 13.65 4.23 -4.08
CA GLU A 114 14.86 3.53 -3.65
C GLU A 114 14.67 3.03 -2.21
N GLY A 115 15.22 1.85 -1.91
CA GLY A 115 15.19 1.31 -0.56
C GLY A 115 16.04 2.14 0.38
N PHE A 116 15.63 2.23 1.64
CA PHE A 116 16.39 2.97 2.65
C PHE A 116 17.59 2.12 3.12
N VAL A 117 18.79 2.40 2.61
CA VAL A 117 20.01 1.71 3.01
C VAL A 117 20.67 2.44 4.18
N ASP A 118 20.10 2.33 5.38
CA ASP A 118 20.82 2.78 6.57
C ASP A 118 21.80 1.70 7.06
N LYS A 119 23.05 1.79 6.60
CA LYS A 119 24.14 0.86 6.94
C LYS A 119 24.47 0.84 8.45
N LYS A 120 24.05 1.84 9.25
CA LYS A 120 24.41 1.93 10.67
C LYS A 120 23.43 1.22 11.61
N THR A 121 22.15 1.13 11.25
CA THR A 121 21.12 0.61 12.16
C THR A 121 21.05 -0.93 12.18
N VAL A 122 21.27 -1.61 11.04
CA VAL A 122 21.19 -3.08 10.95
C VAL A 122 22.31 -3.78 11.75
N LEU A 123 23.51 -3.18 11.82
CA LEU A 123 24.62 -3.72 12.61
C LEU A 123 24.39 -3.57 14.12
N GLN A 124 23.77 -2.47 14.57
CA GLN A 124 23.53 -2.23 16.00
C GLN A 124 22.48 -3.16 16.60
N PHE A 125 21.40 -3.49 15.86
CA PHE A 125 20.41 -4.47 16.33
C PHE A 125 21.00 -5.89 16.43
N ARG A 126 21.84 -6.28 15.47
CA ARG A 126 22.47 -7.60 15.42
C ARG A 126 23.54 -7.80 16.50
N LEU A 127 24.23 -6.73 16.89
CA LEU A 127 25.21 -6.74 17.98
C LEU A 127 24.55 -6.80 19.37
N LYS A 128 23.43 -6.08 19.58
CA LYS A 128 22.71 -6.14 20.86
C LYS A 128 22.05 -7.49 21.13
N ALA A 129 21.53 -8.17 20.11
CA ALA A 129 20.92 -9.50 20.27
C ALA A 129 21.93 -10.62 20.58
N LYS A 130 23.22 -10.44 20.23
CA LYS A 130 24.29 -11.41 20.54
C LYS A 130 24.85 -11.31 21.96
N PHE A 131 24.53 -10.25 22.70
CA PHE A 131 25.05 -9.97 24.05
C PHE A 131 24.00 -10.20 25.16
N LEU A 132 22.83 -10.76 24.83
CA LEU A 132 21.70 -10.93 25.75
C LEU A 132 21.28 -12.40 25.93
N TRP A 133 22.17 -13.35 25.65
CA TRP A 133 22.07 -14.75 26.07
C TRP A 133 23.40 -15.19 26.67
#